data_AF-A0A522DH57-F1
#
_entry.id   AF-A0A522DH57-F1
#
_cell.length_a   1.000
_cell.length_b   1.000
_cell.length_c   1.000
_cell.angle_alpha   90.00
_cell.angle_beta   90.00
_cell.angle_gamma   90.00
#
_symmetry.space_group_name_H-M   'P 1'
#
loop_
_entity.id
_entity.type
_entity.pdbx_description
1 polymer ?
#
loop_
_entity_poly.entity_id
_entity_poly.type
_entity_poly.pdbx_seq_one_letter_code
_entity_poly.pdbx_strand_id
1 'polypeptide(L)'
;MSKDQHPDSVAGRIVTGTAIGLGAVAALAAVSAGAITAVFARTVLIPPRRRTEEVHILSHDESTITLSPTLDSMTPGRYSFWFHQTDGHARIGEIVSYTATSVTRELLAVDFGDLDSAKHGRFSGWFYLSPAELGFPFEDVEIATDLGPAPAWLIPAAQKGTRWVIQVHGRAVRRPEGLRAVPVFREAGYNSLLISYRNDGDAPESADNRYALGDTEWNDVAAAIRFAHARGAEQ
;
A
#
# COMPACT_ATOMS: atom_id res chain seq x y z
N MET A 1 60.93 43.03 -42.95
CA MET A 1 60.92 41.89 -42.00
C MET A 1 59.57 41.88 -41.31
N SER A 2 58.83 40.80 -41.52
CA SER A 2 57.46 40.56 -41.04
C SER A 2 57.39 40.41 -39.53
N LYS A 3 56.31 40.90 -38.92
CA LYS A 3 55.58 40.19 -37.85
C LYS A 3 54.21 40.83 -37.63
N ASP A 4 53.20 40.21 -38.24
CA ASP A 4 51.80 40.31 -37.80
C ASP A 4 51.69 39.75 -36.38
N GLN A 5 51.00 40.48 -35.50
CA GLN A 5 50.51 39.96 -34.22
C GLN A 5 48.98 39.91 -34.28
N HIS A 6 48.44 38.69 -34.42
CA HIS A 6 47.02 38.38 -34.29
C HIS A 6 46.53 38.52 -32.83
N PRO A 7 45.47 39.29 -32.56
CA PRO A 7 44.88 39.40 -31.22
C PRO A 7 43.66 38.47 -31.04
N ASP A 8 43.74 37.18 -31.37
CA ASP A 8 42.52 36.32 -31.41
C ASP A 8 42.44 35.20 -30.36
N SER A 9 43.42 35.03 -29.47
CA SER A 9 43.51 33.79 -28.67
C SER A 9 42.91 33.81 -27.26
N VAL A 10 42.63 34.98 -26.67
CA VAL A 10 42.19 35.07 -25.26
C VAL A 10 40.66 35.17 -25.14
N ALA A 11 40.02 36.00 -25.97
CA ALA A 11 38.56 36.16 -25.97
C ALA A 11 37.82 34.88 -26.39
N GLY A 12 38.33 34.18 -27.40
CA GLY A 12 37.77 32.89 -27.83
C GLY A 12 37.82 31.83 -26.73
N ARG A 13 38.94 31.72 -26.00
CA ARG A 13 39.12 30.72 -24.93
C ARG A 13 38.23 30.96 -23.71
N ILE A 14 37.94 32.22 -23.37
CA ILE A 14 37.03 32.58 -22.27
C ILE A 14 35.58 32.25 -22.63
N VAL A 15 35.13 32.59 -23.84
CA VAL A 15 33.76 32.31 -24.32
C VAL A 15 33.52 30.80 -24.47
N THR A 16 34.52 30.03 -24.94
CA THR A 16 34.40 28.56 -25.00
C THR A 16 34.39 27.93 -23.60
N GLY A 17 35.16 28.46 -22.64
CA GLY A 17 35.20 27.96 -21.26
C GLY A 17 33.89 28.17 -20.48
N THR A 18 33.23 29.32 -20.63
CA THR A 18 31.90 29.57 -20.03
C THR A 18 30.79 28.77 -20.70
N ALA A 19 30.82 28.60 -22.04
CA ALA A 19 29.84 27.77 -22.75
C ALA A 19 29.95 26.28 -22.38
N ILE A 20 31.17 25.75 -22.23
CA ILE A 20 31.41 24.38 -21.75
C ILE A 20 30.98 24.23 -20.28
N GLY A 21 31.28 25.22 -19.43
CA GLY A 21 30.86 25.23 -18.02
C GLY A 21 29.33 25.25 -17.85
N LEU A 22 28.63 26.11 -18.60
CA LEU A 22 27.16 26.16 -18.61
C LEU A 22 26.54 24.89 -19.21
N GLY A 23 27.13 24.33 -20.28
CA GLY A 23 26.69 23.07 -20.88
C GLY A 23 26.87 21.88 -19.93
N ALA A 24 27.98 21.80 -19.19
CA ALA A 24 28.22 20.76 -18.20
C ALA A 24 27.27 20.86 -17.00
N VAL A 25 26.99 22.09 -16.51
CA VAL A 25 26.02 22.32 -15.44
C VAL A 25 24.60 21.97 -15.89
N ALA A 26 24.20 22.37 -17.11
CA ALA A 26 22.88 22.05 -17.66
C ALA A 26 22.71 20.54 -17.91
N ALA A 27 23.75 19.85 -18.42
CA ALA A 27 23.74 18.41 -18.60
C ALA A 27 23.65 17.67 -17.25
N LEU A 28 24.41 18.11 -16.25
CA LEU A 28 24.34 17.54 -14.90
C LEU A 28 22.94 17.74 -14.29
N ALA A 29 22.38 18.95 -14.39
CA ALA A 29 21.03 19.24 -13.92
C ALA A 29 19.96 18.38 -14.63
N ALA A 30 20.06 18.19 -15.94
CA ALA A 30 19.15 17.35 -16.71
C ALA A 30 19.26 15.86 -16.35
N VAL A 31 20.49 15.35 -16.16
CA VAL A 31 20.73 13.97 -15.70
C VAL A 31 20.17 13.79 -14.28
N SER A 32 20.40 14.75 -13.38
CA SER A 32 19.86 14.72 -12.02
C SER A 32 18.33 14.75 -12.01
N ALA A 33 17.72 15.63 -12.81
CA ALA A 33 16.26 15.70 -12.94
C ALA A 33 15.69 14.39 -13.49
N GLY A 34 16.27 13.84 -14.55
CA GLY A 34 15.89 12.55 -15.11
C GLY A 34 16.01 11.39 -14.11
N ALA A 35 17.09 11.37 -13.32
CA ALA A 35 17.29 10.37 -12.27
C ALA A 35 16.23 10.49 -11.16
N ILE A 36 15.91 11.70 -10.69
CA ILE A 36 14.87 11.94 -9.68
C ILE A 36 13.52 11.45 -10.20
N THR A 37 13.14 11.82 -11.43
CA THR A 37 11.89 11.36 -12.06
C THR A 37 11.84 9.84 -12.18
N ALA A 38 12.92 9.21 -12.62
CA ALA A 38 12.99 7.75 -12.74
C ALA A 38 12.86 7.05 -11.38
N VAL A 39 13.51 7.57 -10.33
CA VAL A 39 13.40 7.04 -8.97
C VAL A 39 11.97 7.21 -8.45
N PHE A 40 11.36 8.37 -8.64
CA PHE A 40 9.99 8.63 -8.19
C PHE A 40 8.99 7.71 -8.89
N ALA A 41 9.09 7.58 -10.22
CA ALA A 41 8.27 6.66 -11.00
C ALA A 41 8.46 5.22 -10.54
N ARG A 42 9.71 4.77 -10.31
CA ARG A 42 9.99 3.43 -9.80
C ARG A 42 9.36 3.18 -8.43
N THR A 43 9.47 4.15 -7.52
CA THR A 43 8.90 4.04 -6.18
C THR A 43 7.38 3.96 -6.22
N VAL A 44 6.72 4.71 -7.10
CA VAL A 44 5.25 4.74 -7.19
C VAL A 44 4.69 3.53 -7.91
N LEU A 45 5.31 3.13 -9.03
CA LEU A 45 4.77 2.12 -9.93
C LEU A 45 5.15 0.69 -9.54
N ILE A 46 6.25 0.48 -8.81
CA ILE A 46 6.68 -0.89 -8.44
C ILE A 46 6.09 -1.29 -7.09
N PRO A 47 5.43 -2.46 -6.99
CA PRO A 47 5.02 -3.03 -5.72
C PRO A 47 6.20 -3.13 -4.72
N PRO A 48 6.05 -2.65 -3.47
CA PRO A 48 7.11 -2.71 -2.49
C PRO A 48 7.36 -4.17 -2.06
N ARG A 49 8.61 -4.62 -2.17
CA ARG A 49 9.02 -5.99 -1.76
C ARG A 49 9.17 -6.16 -0.25
N ARG A 50 9.40 -5.07 0.49
CA ARG A 50 9.58 -5.04 1.94
C ARG A 50 8.85 -3.86 2.51
N ARG A 51 8.37 -4.00 3.75
CA ARG A 51 7.71 -2.92 4.49
C ARG A 51 8.66 -2.44 5.58
N THR A 52 8.75 -1.12 5.74
CA THR A 52 9.51 -0.54 6.84
C THR A 52 8.77 -0.82 8.15
N GLU A 53 9.52 -1.29 9.15
CA GLU A 53 9.04 -1.59 10.50
C GLU A 53 9.70 -0.59 11.43
N GLU A 54 9.07 0.58 11.55
CA GLU A 54 9.67 1.76 12.19
C GLU A 54 9.33 1.86 13.68
N VAL A 55 8.35 1.07 14.16
CA VAL A 55 7.93 1.09 15.56
C VAL A 55 8.71 0.05 16.34
N HIS A 56 9.47 0.50 17.35
CA HIS A 56 10.23 -0.41 18.20
C HIS A 56 9.34 -1.01 19.28
N ILE A 57 9.50 -2.31 19.52
CA ILE A 57 8.85 -3.03 20.61
C ILE A 57 9.79 -2.95 21.83
N LEU A 58 9.35 -2.27 22.88
CA LEU A 58 10.13 -2.07 24.11
C LEU A 58 9.89 -3.20 25.11
N SER A 59 8.64 -3.63 25.25
CA SER A 59 8.23 -4.79 26.06
C SER A 59 6.80 -5.20 25.70
N HIS A 60 6.39 -6.40 26.08
CA HIS A 60 4.98 -6.80 26.08
C HIS A 60 4.74 -7.86 27.16
N ASP A 61 3.47 -8.07 27.48
CA ASP A 61 2.96 -9.19 28.28
C ASP A 61 1.75 -9.79 27.56
N GLU A 62 0.94 -10.59 28.25
CA GLU A 62 -0.25 -11.24 27.68
C GLU A 62 -1.36 -10.26 27.26
N SER A 63 -1.35 -9.04 27.79
CA SER A 63 -2.45 -8.06 27.72
C SER A 63 -2.03 -6.68 27.24
N THR A 64 -0.73 -6.37 27.25
CA THR A 64 -0.20 -5.08 26.83
C THR A 64 1.06 -5.19 25.98
N ILE A 65 1.26 -4.18 25.13
CA ILE A 65 2.48 -3.99 24.36
C ILE A 65 2.96 -2.55 24.53
N THR A 66 4.24 -2.38 24.86
CA THR A 66 4.90 -1.09 25.02
C THR A 66 5.81 -0.83 23.83
N LEU A 67 5.61 0.32 23.19
CA LEU A 67 6.18 0.69 21.91
C LEU A 67 6.93 2.03 22.01
N SER A 68 7.85 2.29 21.08
CA SER A 68 8.43 3.63 20.91
C SER A 68 7.35 4.64 20.49
N PRO A 69 7.39 5.90 20.97
CA PRO A 69 6.39 6.93 20.67
C PRO A 69 6.58 7.49 19.25
N THR A 70 5.86 6.90 18.31
CA THR A 70 5.73 7.35 16.92
C THR A 70 4.33 7.95 16.70
N LEU A 71 4.11 8.62 15.56
CA LEU A 71 2.77 9.10 15.20
C LEU A 71 1.74 7.95 15.18
N ASP A 72 2.12 6.81 14.60
CA ASP A 72 1.25 5.64 14.52
C ASP A 72 0.93 5.08 15.92
N SER A 73 1.96 4.85 16.75
CA SER A 73 1.76 4.28 18.08
C SER A 73 1.00 5.20 19.03
N MET A 74 1.03 6.52 18.80
CA MET A 74 0.30 7.54 19.56
C MET A 74 -1.13 7.78 19.06
N THR A 75 -1.54 7.16 17.94
CA THR A 75 -2.90 7.36 17.40
C THR A 75 -3.93 6.49 18.14
N PRO A 76 -4.99 7.05 18.75
CA PRO A 76 -6.04 6.27 19.43
C PRO A 76 -6.76 5.30 18.49
N GLY A 77 -7.27 4.18 19.01
CA GLY A 77 -8.01 3.19 18.22
C GLY A 77 -7.40 1.79 18.24
N ARG A 78 -7.93 0.92 17.36
CA ARG A 78 -7.50 -0.47 17.19
C ARG A 78 -6.80 -0.67 15.85
N TYR A 79 -5.68 -1.39 15.86
CA TYR A 79 -4.82 -1.54 14.70
C TYR A 79 -4.30 -2.97 14.57
N SER A 80 -4.01 -3.34 13.32
CA SER A 80 -3.11 -4.45 13.05
C SER A 80 -1.68 -4.01 13.32
N PHE A 81 -0.90 -4.87 13.96
CA PHE A 81 0.52 -4.69 14.19
C PHE A 81 1.28 -5.85 13.56
N TRP A 82 2.03 -5.55 12.50
CA TRP A 82 2.77 -6.57 11.77
C TRP A 82 4.25 -6.50 12.13
N PHE A 83 4.89 -7.65 12.23
CA PHE A 83 6.30 -7.79 12.57
C PHE A 83 6.95 -8.90 11.72
N HIS A 84 8.28 -9.03 11.81
CA HIS A 84 9.06 -9.99 11.02
C HIS A 84 8.73 -9.96 9.53
N GLN A 85 8.63 -8.77 8.93
CA GLN A 85 8.39 -8.61 7.49
C GLN A 85 7.13 -9.32 6.97
N THR A 86 6.03 -9.29 7.74
CA THR A 86 4.71 -9.91 7.46
C THR A 86 4.53 -11.35 7.93
N ASP A 87 5.58 -11.99 8.45
CA ASP A 87 5.49 -13.36 8.99
C ASP A 87 4.84 -13.41 10.39
N GLY A 88 4.63 -12.24 11.02
CA GLY A 88 3.93 -12.12 12.29
C GLY A 88 2.89 -11.01 12.30
N HIS A 89 1.80 -11.26 13.02
CA HIS A 89 0.70 -10.32 13.19
C HIS A 89 0.10 -10.39 14.59
N ALA A 90 -0.14 -9.20 15.15
CA ALA A 90 -0.85 -9.00 16.39
C ALA A 90 -1.94 -7.92 16.20
N ARG A 91 -2.92 -7.94 17.09
CA ARG A 91 -3.96 -6.93 17.20
C ARG A 91 -3.68 -6.10 18.42
N ILE A 92 -3.62 -4.79 18.24
CA ILE A 92 -3.36 -3.85 19.31
C ILE A 92 -4.53 -2.90 19.47
N GLY A 93 -4.86 -2.58 20.72
CA GLY A 93 -6.02 -1.80 21.09
C GLY A 93 -5.68 -0.40 21.54
N GLU A 94 -6.48 0.10 22.48
CA GLU A 94 -6.41 1.47 22.95
C GLU A 94 -5.09 1.74 23.70
N ILE A 95 -4.76 3.03 23.82
CA ILE A 95 -3.62 3.48 24.61
C ILE A 95 -3.97 3.37 26.09
N VAL A 96 -3.20 2.56 26.82
CA VAL A 96 -3.32 2.38 28.27
C VAL A 96 -2.59 3.48 29.02
N SER A 97 -1.36 3.79 28.60
CA SER A 97 -0.56 4.89 29.15
C SER A 97 0.53 5.30 28.16
N TYR A 98 1.13 6.47 28.37
CA TYR A 98 2.28 6.92 27.59
C TYR A 98 3.17 7.87 28.39
N THR A 99 4.43 7.95 27.99
CA THR A 99 5.44 8.87 28.50
C THR A 99 6.09 9.60 27.32
N ALA A 100 7.09 10.44 27.59
CA ALA A 100 7.90 11.05 26.54
C ALA A 100 8.69 10.01 25.71
N THR A 101 8.89 8.79 26.21
CA THR A 101 9.76 7.78 25.61
C THR A 101 9.07 6.45 25.30
N SER A 102 7.78 6.29 25.63
CA SER A 102 7.05 5.04 25.43
C SER A 102 5.54 5.24 25.32
N VAL A 103 4.88 4.30 24.64
CA VAL A 103 3.41 4.18 24.59
C VAL A 103 3.06 2.74 24.90
N THR A 104 2.26 2.51 25.94
CA THR A 104 1.70 1.21 26.27
C THR A 104 0.28 1.13 25.74
N ARG A 105 -0.01 0.10 24.96
CA ARG A 105 -1.31 -0.19 24.38
C ARG A 105 -1.79 -1.57 24.81
N GLU A 106 -3.08 -1.81 24.68
CA GLU A 106 -3.64 -3.15 24.82
C GLU A 106 -3.07 -4.08 23.73
N LEU A 107 -2.68 -5.29 24.12
CA LEU A 107 -2.43 -6.40 23.21
C LEU A 107 -3.68 -7.28 23.21
N LEU A 108 -4.45 -7.20 22.13
CA LEU A 108 -5.75 -7.86 22.02
C LEU A 108 -5.61 -9.34 21.61
N ALA A 109 -4.66 -9.62 20.72
CA ALA A 109 -4.34 -10.96 20.25
C ALA A 109 -2.99 -10.97 19.54
N VAL A 110 -2.34 -12.14 19.50
CA VAL A 110 -1.31 -12.46 18.51
C VAL A 110 -1.93 -13.50 17.58
N ASP A 111 -2.21 -13.11 16.33
CA ASP A 111 -2.91 -13.98 15.39
C ASP A 111 -1.97 -15.08 14.85
N PHE A 112 -0.71 -14.73 14.59
CA PHE A 112 0.36 -15.67 14.22
C PHE A 112 1.75 -15.03 14.34
N GLY A 113 2.78 -15.87 14.30
CA GLY A 113 4.18 -15.48 14.47
C GLY A 113 4.60 -15.40 15.93
N ASP A 114 5.90 -15.21 16.15
CA ASP A 114 6.50 -15.12 17.48
C ASP A 114 6.81 -13.65 17.83
N LEU A 115 5.98 -13.07 18.71
CA LEU A 115 6.13 -11.70 19.16
C LEU A 115 7.33 -11.53 20.11
N ASP A 116 7.71 -12.56 20.87
CA ASP A 116 8.81 -12.50 21.84
C ASP A 116 10.16 -12.21 21.16
N SER A 117 10.36 -12.74 19.95
CA SER A 117 11.55 -12.49 19.13
C SER A 117 11.49 -11.19 18.34
N ALA A 118 10.34 -10.52 18.24
CA ALA A 118 10.19 -9.30 17.47
C ALA A 118 10.81 -8.10 18.21
N LYS A 119 11.54 -7.25 17.46
CA LYS A 119 12.11 -5.99 17.98
C LYS A 119 11.47 -4.75 17.36
N HIS A 120 10.89 -4.91 16.18
CA HIS A 120 10.25 -3.85 15.43
C HIS A 120 8.98 -4.39 14.78
N GLY A 121 8.07 -3.46 14.46
CA GLY A 121 6.91 -3.76 13.65
C GLY A 121 6.35 -2.48 13.02
N ARG A 122 5.17 -2.63 12.42
CA ARG A 122 4.45 -1.54 11.76
C ARG A 122 2.96 -1.63 12.04
N PHE A 123 2.31 -0.47 12.08
CA PHE A 123 0.86 -0.38 12.20
C PHE A 123 0.20 -0.59 10.85
N SER A 124 -1.05 -1.03 10.89
CA SER A 124 -1.95 -1.05 9.74
C SER A 124 -3.38 -0.78 10.17
N GLY A 125 -4.07 0.08 9.42
CA GLY A 125 -5.46 0.47 9.70
C GLY A 125 -6.51 -0.58 9.34
N TRP A 126 -6.13 -1.69 8.72
CA TRP A 126 -7.04 -2.79 8.41
C TRP A 126 -6.90 -3.88 9.45
N PHE A 127 -7.90 -3.94 10.33
CA PHE A 127 -7.89 -4.74 11.56
C PHE A 127 -8.28 -6.21 11.38
N TYR A 128 -9.14 -6.49 10.39
CA TYR A 128 -9.60 -7.85 10.07
C TYR A 128 -8.75 -8.43 8.93
N LEU A 129 -8.37 -9.70 9.04
CA LEU A 129 -7.60 -10.40 8.02
C LEU A 129 -8.46 -11.32 7.16
N SER A 130 -9.56 -11.81 7.72
CA SER A 130 -10.51 -12.73 7.08
C SER A 130 -11.97 -12.29 7.28
N PRO A 131 -12.85 -12.48 6.29
CA PRO A 131 -14.29 -12.24 6.45
C PRO A 131 -14.93 -13.09 7.56
N ALA A 132 -14.35 -14.25 7.89
CA ALA A 132 -14.85 -15.12 8.96
C ALA A 132 -14.91 -14.41 10.33
N GLU A 133 -14.02 -13.44 10.55
CA GLU A 133 -13.94 -12.68 11.80
C GLU A 133 -15.12 -11.72 12.00
N LEU A 134 -15.86 -11.41 10.94
CA LEU A 134 -17.05 -10.57 11.01
C LEU A 134 -18.29 -11.35 11.46
N GLY A 135 -18.24 -12.69 11.49
CA GLY A 135 -19.37 -13.54 11.86
C GLY A 135 -20.52 -13.54 10.83
N PHE A 136 -20.26 -13.10 9.60
CA PHE A 136 -21.23 -13.12 8.51
C PHE A 136 -20.98 -14.29 7.55
N PRO A 137 -22.02 -14.82 6.87
CA PRO A 137 -21.83 -15.71 5.74
C PRO A 137 -20.99 -15.04 4.65
N PHE A 138 -20.09 -15.77 4.02
CA PHE A 138 -19.31 -15.31 2.88
C PHE A 138 -19.03 -16.46 1.90
N GLU A 139 -18.74 -16.11 0.66
CA GLU A 139 -18.28 -17.03 -0.39
C GLU A 139 -16.91 -16.58 -0.89
N ASP A 140 -15.97 -17.52 -1.03
CA ASP A 140 -14.82 -17.36 -1.91
C ASP A 140 -15.28 -17.52 -3.35
N VAL A 141 -15.04 -16.51 -4.18
CA VAL A 141 -15.43 -16.48 -5.59
C VAL A 141 -14.24 -16.08 -6.45
N GLU A 142 -14.28 -16.44 -7.73
CA GLU A 142 -13.26 -16.02 -8.70
C GLU A 142 -13.88 -15.11 -9.76
N ILE A 143 -13.22 -13.98 -10.01
CA ILE A 143 -13.57 -13.02 -11.05
C ILE A 143 -12.73 -13.33 -12.29
N ALA A 144 -13.37 -13.62 -13.41
CA ALA A 144 -12.66 -13.81 -14.67
C ALA A 144 -12.12 -12.45 -15.17
N THR A 145 -10.81 -12.25 -15.06
CA THR A 145 -10.10 -11.08 -15.62
C THR A 145 -9.34 -11.48 -16.89
N ASP A 146 -8.85 -10.48 -17.63
CA ASP A 146 -8.05 -10.72 -18.83
C ASP A 146 -6.68 -11.36 -18.53
N LEU A 147 -6.24 -11.33 -17.27
CA LEU A 147 -4.99 -11.94 -16.80
C LEU A 147 -5.22 -13.32 -16.16
N GLY A 148 -6.47 -13.77 -16.05
CA GLY A 148 -6.87 -15.02 -15.41
C GLY A 148 -7.89 -14.84 -14.29
N PRO A 149 -8.29 -15.94 -13.61
CA PRO A 149 -9.19 -15.87 -12.46
C PRO A 149 -8.52 -15.10 -11.32
N ALA A 150 -9.20 -14.07 -10.79
CA ALA A 150 -8.77 -13.29 -9.64
C ALA A 150 -9.67 -13.58 -8.42
N PRO A 151 -9.12 -13.97 -7.26
CA PRO A 151 -9.91 -14.33 -6.09
C PRO A 151 -10.59 -13.12 -5.46
N ALA A 152 -11.84 -13.28 -5.02
CA ALA A 152 -12.62 -12.25 -4.35
C ALA A 152 -13.45 -12.88 -3.22
N TRP A 153 -13.98 -12.03 -2.35
CA TRP A 153 -14.94 -12.42 -1.33
C TRP A 153 -16.29 -11.77 -1.58
N LEU A 154 -17.34 -12.59 -1.60
CA LEU A 154 -18.71 -12.12 -1.63
C LEU A 154 -19.32 -12.29 -0.24
N ILE A 155 -19.73 -11.18 0.37
CA ILE A 155 -20.43 -11.15 1.65
C ILE A 155 -21.86 -10.64 1.38
N PRO A 156 -22.88 -11.49 1.48
CA PRO A 156 -24.25 -11.10 1.20
C PRO A 156 -24.79 -10.06 2.18
N ALA A 157 -25.72 -9.24 1.70
CA ALA A 157 -26.53 -8.37 2.55
C ALA A 157 -27.33 -9.17 3.60
N ALA A 158 -27.82 -8.49 4.64
CA ALA A 158 -28.67 -9.13 5.67
C ALA A 158 -29.96 -9.71 5.11
N GLN A 159 -30.50 -9.06 4.08
CA GLN A 159 -31.70 -9.48 3.35
C GLN A 159 -31.32 -9.59 1.88
N LYS A 160 -31.97 -10.50 1.15
CA LYS A 160 -31.75 -10.61 -0.30
C LYS A 160 -32.12 -9.30 -0.97
N GLY A 161 -31.24 -8.82 -1.85
CA GLY A 161 -31.43 -7.59 -2.60
C GLY A 161 -30.47 -7.49 -3.78
N THR A 162 -30.73 -6.54 -4.67
CA THR A 162 -29.98 -6.32 -5.93
C THR A 162 -28.94 -5.21 -5.82
N ARG A 163 -28.69 -4.68 -4.61
CA ARG A 163 -27.69 -3.63 -4.33
C ARG A 163 -26.34 -4.23 -4.03
N TRP A 164 -25.30 -3.72 -4.67
CA TRP A 164 -23.94 -4.21 -4.55
C TRP A 164 -22.96 -3.08 -4.26
N VAL A 165 -21.90 -3.40 -3.53
CA VAL A 165 -20.74 -2.54 -3.39
C VAL A 165 -19.51 -3.34 -3.82
N ILE A 166 -18.78 -2.79 -4.78
CA ILE A 166 -17.48 -3.33 -5.19
C ILE A 166 -16.43 -2.60 -4.37
N GLN A 167 -15.76 -3.31 -3.47
CA GLN A 167 -14.73 -2.74 -2.62
C GLN A 167 -13.35 -2.99 -3.23
N VAL A 168 -12.66 -1.90 -3.54
CA VAL A 168 -11.34 -1.89 -4.17
C VAL A 168 -10.34 -1.37 -3.15
N HIS A 169 -9.31 -2.17 -2.86
CA HIS A 169 -8.26 -1.77 -1.94
C HIS A 169 -7.27 -0.80 -2.60
N GLY A 170 -6.52 -0.07 -1.78
CA GLY A 170 -5.53 0.89 -2.24
C GLY A 170 -4.26 0.26 -2.82
N ARG A 171 -3.29 1.13 -3.13
CA ARG A 171 -1.96 0.75 -3.59
C ARG A 171 -1.19 0.01 -2.49
N ALA A 172 -0.49 -1.06 -2.88
CA ALA A 172 0.35 -1.85 -1.98
C ALA A 172 -0.40 -2.30 -0.71
N VAL A 173 -1.65 -2.72 -0.86
CA VAL A 173 -2.46 -3.39 0.18
C VAL A 173 -3.27 -4.47 -0.53
N ARG A 174 -4.12 -5.18 0.21
CA ARG A 174 -4.91 -6.30 -0.30
C ARG A 174 -6.37 -6.15 0.07
N ARG A 175 -7.21 -7.00 -0.52
CA ARG A 175 -8.67 -7.06 -0.29
C ARG A 175 -9.14 -6.99 1.18
N PRO A 176 -8.42 -7.47 2.22
CA PRO A 176 -8.97 -7.40 3.57
C PRO A 176 -8.97 -5.97 4.14
N GLU A 177 -8.33 -5.00 3.47
CA GLU A 177 -8.48 -3.57 3.78
C GLU A 177 -9.95 -3.11 3.81
N GLY A 178 -10.80 -3.68 2.93
CA GLY A 178 -12.21 -3.36 2.83
C GLY A 178 -13.07 -3.93 3.97
N LEU A 179 -12.60 -4.95 4.69
CA LEU A 179 -13.44 -5.70 5.65
C LEU A 179 -14.07 -4.81 6.74
N ARG A 180 -13.37 -3.75 7.17
CA ARG A 180 -13.89 -2.79 8.17
C ARG A 180 -15.18 -2.08 7.74
N ALA A 181 -15.43 -1.95 6.43
CA ALA A 181 -16.62 -1.28 5.90
C ALA A 181 -17.80 -2.23 5.70
N VAL A 182 -17.56 -3.55 5.70
CA VAL A 182 -18.58 -4.57 5.42
C VAL A 182 -19.78 -4.50 6.36
N PRO A 183 -19.63 -4.36 7.71
CA PRO A 183 -20.79 -4.25 8.58
C PRO A 183 -21.72 -3.09 8.20
N VAL A 184 -21.14 -1.93 7.87
CA VAL A 184 -21.88 -0.72 7.46
C VAL A 184 -22.66 -0.97 6.17
N PHE A 185 -22.03 -1.55 5.16
CA PHE A 185 -22.68 -1.86 3.89
C PHE A 185 -23.77 -2.93 4.04
N ARG A 186 -23.52 -3.94 4.87
CA ARG A 186 -24.46 -5.02 5.13
C ARG A 186 -25.72 -4.51 5.82
N GLU A 187 -25.59 -3.61 6.79
CA GLU A 187 -26.70 -2.91 7.45
C GLU A 187 -27.48 -2.03 6.47
N ALA A 188 -26.79 -1.38 5.53
CA ALA A 188 -27.40 -0.60 4.46
C ALA A 188 -28.03 -1.45 3.32
N GLY A 189 -27.96 -2.79 3.41
CA GLY A 189 -28.59 -3.71 2.46
C GLY A 189 -27.78 -3.99 1.20
N TYR A 190 -26.45 -3.81 1.24
CA TYR A 190 -25.55 -4.09 0.11
C TYR A 190 -24.87 -5.45 0.23
N ASN A 191 -24.83 -6.19 -0.87
CA ASN A 191 -23.89 -7.30 -1.04
C ASN A 191 -22.49 -6.71 -1.26
N SER A 192 -21.52 -7.09 -0.44
CA SER A 192 -20.14 -6.61 -0.56
C SER A 192 -19.29 -7.59 -1.37
N LEU A 193 -18.72 -7.13 -2.48
CA LEU A 193 -17.73 -7.87 -3.25
C LEU A 193 -16.36 -7.22 -3.05
N LEU A 194 -15.50 -7.87 -2.25
CA LEU A 194 -14.12 -7.42 -1.99
C LEU A 194 -13.21 -8.14 -2.97
N ILE A 195 -12.66 -7.39 -3.92
CA ILE A 195 -11.87 -7.96 -5.02
C ILE A 195 -10.37 -7.89 -4.74
N SER A 196 -9.63 -8.90 -5.18
CA SER A 196 -8.23 -8.72 -5.56
C SER A 196 -8.18 -8.10 -6.96
N TYR A 197 -7.08 -7.43 -7.29
CA TYR A 197 -6.81 -6.97 -8.66
C TYR A 197 -5.31 -7.00 -8.96
N ARG A 198 -4.96 -6.93 -10.25
CA ARG A 198 -3.58 -7.16 -10.74
C ARG A 198 -2.49 -6.53 -9.86
N ASN A 199 -1.44 -7.31 -9.61
CA ASN A 199 -0.22 -6.89 -8.89
C ASN A 199 -0.40 -6.59 -7.37
N ASP A 200 -1.47 -7.08 -6.74
CA ASP A 200 -1.70 -6.98 -5.29
C ASP A 200 -1.11 -8.15 -4.46
N GLY A 201 -0.70 -9.22 -5.17
CA GLY A 201 -0.13 -10.45 -4.61
C GLY A 201 -1.14 -11.59 -4.42
N ASP A 202 -2.44 -11.33 -4.58
CA ASP A 202 -3.51 -12.33 -4.54
C ASP A 202 -4.02 -12.65 -5.97
N ALA A 203 -4.17 -11.63 -6.82
CA ALA A 203 -4.58 -11.76 -8.22
C ALA A 203 -3.38 -12.07 -9.16
N PRO A 204 -3.64 -12.58 -10.38
CA PRO A 204 -2.62 -12.70 -11.40
C PRO A 204 -1.85 -11.40 -11.66
N GLU A 205 -0.53 -11.52 -11.83
CA GLU A 205 0.34 -10.39 -12.13
C GLU A 205 0.26 -10.01 -13.62
N SER A 206 0.33 -8.71 -13.88
CA SER A 206 0.61 -8.19 -15.21
C SER A 206 2.04 -8.53 -15.66
N ALA A 207 2.29 -8.57 -16.97
CA ALA A 207 3.59 -9.00 -17.51
C ALA A 207 4.78 -8.13 -17.03
N ASP A 208 4.55 -6.84 -16.73
CA ASP A 208 5.58 -5.94 -16.22
C ASP A 208 5.58 -5.78 -14.69
N ASN A 209 4.58 -6.36 -14.01
CA ASN A 209 4.34 -6.30 -12.57
C ASN A 209 4.46 -4.86 -12.02
N ARG A 210 3.78 -3.92 -12.67
CA ARG A 210 3.73 -2.50 -12.28
C ARG A 210 2.31 -2.04 -12.08
N TYR A 211 2.12 -1.17 -11.10
CA TYR A 211 0.90 -0.38 -10.97
C TYR A 211 0.82 0.62 -12.11
N ALA A 212 -0.30 0.62 -12.83
CA ALA A 212 -0.65 1.67 -13.79
C ALA A 212 -1.53 2.77 -13.13
N LEU A 213 -1.70 2.71 -11.80
CA LEU A 213 -2.42 3.70 -10.99
C LEU A 213 -3.86 3.97 -11.45
N GLY A 214 -4.53 2.93 -11.98
CA GLY A 214 -5.90 2.99 -12.46
C GLY A 214 -6.03 2.92 -13.97
N ASP A 215 -4.97 3.22 -14.73
CA ASP A 215 -5.02 3.23 -16.20
C ASP A 215 -5.30 1.85 -16.80
N THR A 216 -4.92 0.78 -16.09
CA THR A 216 -5.21 -0.60 -16.53
C THR A 216 -6.02 -1.40 -15.51
N GLU A 217 -5.87 -1.09 -14.21
CA GLU A 217 -6.56 -1.77 -13.11
C GLU A 217 -8.10 -1.62 -13.20
N TRP A 218 -8.60 -0.59 -13.88
CA TRP A 218 -10.05 -0.41 -14.08
C TRP A 218 -10.70 -1.60 -14.81
N ASN A 219 -9.95 -2.35 -15.63
CA ASN A 219 -10.47 -3.54 -16.32
C ASN A 219 -10.86 -4.65 -15.33
N ASP A 220 -10.11 -4.79 -14.23
CA ASP A 220 -10.41 -5.78 -13.18
C ASP A 220 -11.67 -5.37 -12.40
N VAL A 221 -11.83 -4.06 -12.14
CA VAL A 221 -13.07 -3.51 -11.57
C VAL A 221 -14.25 -3.71 -12.51
N ALA A 222 -14.07 -3.49 -13.81
CA ALA A 222 -15.12 -3.73 -14.81
C ALA A 222 -15.51 -5.22 -14.88
N ALA A 223 -14.55 -6.14 -14.72
CA ALA A 223 -14.83 -7.57 -14.61
C ALA A 223 -15.65 -7.90 -13.35
N ALA A 224 -15.33 -7.28 -12.21
CA ALA A 224 -16.08 -7.42 -10.98
C ALA A 224 -17.52 -6.90 -11.09
N ILE A 225 -17.73 -5.77 -11.78
CA ILE A 225 -19.07 -5.23 -12.06
C ILE A 225 -19.88 -6.21 -12.93
N ARG A 226 -19.26 -6.79 -13.98
CA ARG A 226 -19.92 -7.82 -14.81
C ARG A 226 -20.29 -9.06 -14.00
N PHE A 227 -19.42 -9.51 -13.11
CA PHE A 227 -19.69 -10.60 -12.19
C PHE A 227 -20.89 -10.30 -11.29
N ALA A 228 -20.92 -9.11 -10.67
CA ALA A 228 -22.04 -8.67 -9.82
C ALA A 228 -23.35 -8.63 -10.60
N HIS A 229 -23.35 -8.06 -11.81
CA HIS A 229 -24.53 -8.03 -12.68
C HIS A 229 -25.02 -9.43 -13.04
N ALA A 230 -24.12 -10.36 -13.39
CA ALA A 230 -24.47 -11.77 -13.63
C ALA A 230 -25.05 -12.47 -12.39
N ARG A 231 -24.76 -11.97 -11.18
CA ARG A 231 -25.33 -12.42 -9.90
C ARG A 231 -26.57 -11.62 -9.47
N GLY A 232 -27.13 -10.80 -10.35
CA GLY A 232 -28.38 -10.06 -10.10
C GLY A 232 -28.20 -8.67 -9.49
N ALA A 233 -27.04 -8.04 -9.66
CA ALA A 233 -26.88 -6.63 -9.33
C ALA A 233 -27.68 -5.74 -10.29
N GLU A 234 -28.45 -4.80 -9.73
CA GLU A 234 -29.18 -3.75 -10.45
C GLU A 234 -28.78 -2.35 -9.98
N GLN A 235 -28.05 -2.26 -8.86
CA GLN A 235 -27.58 -1.03 -8.20
C GLN A 235 -26.20 -1.24 -7.58
#